data_AF-A0A656GHH5-F1
#
_entry.id   AF-A0A656GHH5-F1
#
_cell.length_a   1.000
_cell.length_b   1.000
_cell.length_c   1.000
_cell.angle_alpha   90.00
_cell.angle_beta   90.00
_cell.angle_gamma   90.00
#
_symmetry.space_group_name_H-M   'P 1'
#
loop_
_entity.id
_entity.type
_entity.pdbx_description
1 polymer ?
#
loop_
_entity_poly.entity_id
_entity_poly.type
_entity_poly.pdbx_seq_one_letter_code
_entity_poly.pdbx_strand_id
1 'polypeptide(L)'
;YAVSQSAVNSAVSAGGTEFAAVEMKSAQDKLKEADLAMQDHKYDEARRLAEQAEWDARVAERKSQAAKAAKAVQDARQGVNELREEGLRQVQ
;
A
#
# COMPACT_ATOMS: atom_id res chain seq x y z
N TYR A 1 -11.22 7.24 15.70
CA TYR A 1 -10.32 7.56 14.56
C TYR A 1 -10.73 6.81 13.28
N ALA A 2 -11.90 7.11 12.71
CA ALA A 2 -12.41 6.37 11.54
C ALA A 2 -11.55 6.55 10.27
N VAL A 3 -10.92 7.73 10.11
CA VAL A 3 -10.07 8.05 8.94
C VAL A 3 -8.80 7.21 8.92
N SER A 4 -8.09 7.10 10.05
CA SER A 4 -6.86 6.30 10.17
C SER A 4 -7.11 4.81 9.89
N GLN A 5 -8.18 4.25 10.45
CA GLN A 5 -8.57 2.86 10.17
C GLN A 5 -8.90 2.66 8.69
N SER A 6 -9.63 3.59 8.08
CA SER A 6 -9.93 3.53 6.65
C SER A 6 -8.66 3.58 5.81
N ALA A 7 -7.69 4.43 6.16
CA ALA A 7 -6.42 4.54 5.44
C ALA A 7 -5.62 3.23 5.51
N VAL A 8 -5.53 2.61 6.69
CA VAL A 8 -4.89 1.29 6.86
C VAL A 8 -5.58 0.22 6.00
N ASN A 9 -6.91 0.19 5.97
CA ASN A 9 -7.67 -0.76 5.15
C ASN A 9 -7.48 -0.54 3.64
N SER A 10 -7.46 0.72 3.21
CA SER A 10 -7.15 1.08 1.81
C SER A 10 -5.73 0.63 1.43
N ALA A 11 -4.76 0.83 2.31
CA ALA A 11 -3.38 0.42 2.08
C ALA A 11 -3.25 -1.12 2.00
N VAL A 12 -3.94 -1.88 2.86
CA VAL A 12 -4.02 -3.35 2.74
C VAL A 12 -4.60 -3.75 1.38
N SER A 13 -5.73 -3.16 0.99
CA SER A 13 -6.41 -3.45 -0.28
C SER A 13 -5.54 -3.11 -1.50
N ALA A 14 -4.72 -2.07 -1.38
CA ALA A 14 -3.76 -1.68 -2.40
C ALA A 14 -2.55 -2.64 -2.49
N GLY A 15 -2.38 -3.59 -1.57
CA GLY A 15 -1.22 -4.49 -1.52
C GLY A 15 -0.07 -3.92 -0.69
N GLY A 16 -0.36 -3.06 0.29
CA GLY A 16 0.62 -2.47 1.20
C GLY A 16 1.52 -3.51 1.86
N THR A 17 0.95 -4.65 2.26
CA THR A 17 1.68 -5.71 2.95
C THR A 17 2.74 -6.39 2.08
N GLU A 18 2.55 -6.38 0.76
CA GLU A 18 3.48 -6.98 -0.21
C GLU A 18 4.53 -5.96 -0.68
N PHE A 19 4.09 -4.76 -1.05
CA PHE A 19 4.93 -3.76 -1.72
C PHE A 19 5.49 -2.67 -0.79
N ALA A 20 5.00 -2.58 0.44
CA ALA A 20 5.37 -1.55 1.43
C ALA A 20 5.23 -2.06 2.87
N ALA A 21 5.79 -3.25 3.13
CA ALA A 21 5.61 -3.98 4.38
C ALA A 21 6.05 -3.20 5.62
N VAL A 22 7.12 -2.39 5.51
CA VAL A 22 7.66 -1.60 6.62
C VAL A 22 6.67 -0.51 7.03
N GLU A 23 6.18 0.28 6.07
CA GLU A 23 5.20 1.34 6.32
C GLU A 23 3.87 0.77 6.80
N MET A 24 3.41 -0.35 6.22
CA MET A 24 2.20 -1.04 6.69
C MET A 24 2.32 -1.51 8.12
N LYS A 25 3.44 -2.14 8.48
CA LYS A 25 3.66 -2.58 9.86
C LYS A 25 3.65 -1.39 10.81
N SER A 26 4.32 -0.30 10.43
CA SER A 26 4.31 0.93 11.23
C SER A 26 2.91 1.49 11.41
N ALA A 27 2.11 1.55 10.34
CA ALA A 27 0.73 2.02 10.40
C ALA A 27 -0.15 1.16 11.32
N GLN A 28 -0.03 -0.17 11.22
CA GLN A 28 -0.79 -1.12 12.04
C GLN A 28 -0.40 -1.05 13.52
N ASP A 29 0.91 -1.01 13.81
CA ASP A 29 1.42 -0.93 15.18
C ASP A 29 0.97 0.39 15.83
N LYS A 30 1.10 1.53 15.13
CA LYS A 30 0.65 2.85 15.63
C LYS A 30 -0.87 2.95 15.82
N LEU A 31 -1.65 2.33 14.93
CA LEU A 31 -3.11 2.31 15.08
C LEU A 31 -3.51 1.52 16.33
N LYS A 32 -2.85 0.38 16.59
CA LYS A 32 -3.05 -0.40 17.81
C LYS A 32 -2.65 0.38 19.06
N GLU A 33 -1.53 1.10 19.03
CA GLU A 33 -1.13 1.98 20.13
C GLU A 33 -2.14 3.12 20.34
N ALA A 34 -2.70 3.69 19.28
CA ALA A 34 -3.75 4.70 19.37
C ALA A 34 -5.01 4.15 20.05
N ASP A 35 -5.41 2.92 19.74
CA ASP A 35 -6.56 2.27 20.38
C ASP A 35 -6.33 1.98 21.87
N LEU A 36 -5.10 1.65 22.26
CA LEU A 36 -4.73 1.51 23.68
C LEU A 36 -4.75 2.86 24.39
N ALA A 37 -4.16 3.90 23.78
CA ALA A 37 -4.18 5.25 24.33
C ALA A 37 -5.62 5.80 24.49
N MET A 38 -6.55 5.44 23.60
CA MET A 38 -7.98 5.77 23.76
C MET A 38 -8.61 5.12 24.98
N GLN A 39 -8.32 3.83 25.20
CA GLN A 39 -8.81 3.09 26.36
C GLN A 39 -8.26 3.65 27.67
N ASP A 40 -7.02 4.13 27.64
CA ASP A 40 -6.36 4.80 28.76
C ASP A 40 -6.78 6.27 28.94
N HIS A 41 -7.75 6.77 28.17
CA HIS A 41 -8.18 8.17 28.16
C HIS A 41 -7.08 9.20 27.81
N LYS A 42 -6.00 8.76 27.15
CA LYS A 42 -4.89 9.60 26.66
C LYS A 42 -5.21 10.14 25.26
N TYR A 43 -6.21 11.00 25.17
CA TYR A 43 -6.79 11.42 23.89
C TYR A 43 -5.82 12.12 22.94
N ASP A 44 -4.93 12.98 23.45
CA ASP A 44 -3.95 13.68 22.61
C ASP A 44 -2.89 12.73 22.03
N GLU A 45 -2.43 11.77 22.84
CA GLU A 45 -1.51 10.74 22.39
C GLU A 45 -2.17 9.84 21.35
N ALA A 46 -3.41 9.41 21.60
CA ALA A 46 -4.17 8.59 20.68
C ALA A 46 -4.38 9.29 19.33
N ARG A 47 -4.68 10.60 19.34
CA ARG A 47 -4.83 11.39 18.12
C ARG A 47 -3.54 11.46 17.34
N ARG A 48 -2.43 11.78 18.01
CA ARG A 48 -1.11 11.85 17.40
C ARG A 48 -0.68 10.51 16.78
N LEU A 49 -0.96 9.40 17.46
CA LEU A 49 -0.66 8.05 16.96
C LEU A 49 -1.53 7.69 15.75
N ALA A 50 -2.82 8.00 15.81
CA ALA A 50 -3.76 7.76 14.72
C ALA A 50 -3.42 8.57 13.45
N GLU A 51 -3.00 9.83 13.60
CA GLU A 51 -2.53 10.66 12.47
C GLU A 51 -1.26 10.09 11.83
N GLN A 52 -0.29 9.66 12.65
CA GLN A 52 0.92 9.00 12.12
C GLN A 52 0.57 7.70 11.40
N ALA A 53 -0.30 6.87 11.98
CA ALA A 53 -0.77 5.63 11.35
C ALA A 53 -1.44 5.90 10.00
N GLU A 54 -2.24 6.96 9.90
CA GLU A 54 -2.86 7.38 8.64
C GLU A 54 -1.81 7.71 7.57
N TRP A 55 -0.79 8.49 7.92
CA TRP A 55 0.25 8.89 6.97
C TRP A 55 1.11 7.71 6.53
N ASP A 56 1.50 6.83 7.45
CA ASP A 56 2.24 5.60 7.10
C ASP A 56 1.42 4.71 6.15
N ALA A 57 0.11 4.56 6.42
CA ALA A 57 -0.79 3.82 5.54
C ALA A 57 -0.90 4.46 4.15
N ARG A 58 -1.01 5.79 4.06
CA ARG A 58 -1.02 6.49 2.77
C ARG A 58 0.29 6.30 1.99
N VAL A 59 1.44 6.32 2.65
CA VAL A 59 2.73 6.02 2.01
C VAL A 59 2.73 4.59 1.47
N ALA A 60 2.28 3.63 2.29
CA ALA A 60 2.21 2.23 1.87
C ALA A 60 1.29 2.04 0.66
N GLU A 61 0.10 2.63 0.69
CA GLU A 61 -0.86 2.59 -0.42
C GLU A 61 -0.23 3.10 -1.73
N ARG A 62 0.44 4.26 -1.68
CA ARG A 62 1.07 4.87 -2.86
C ARG A 62 2.21 4.03 -3.39
N LYS A 63 3.05 3.46 -2.52
CA LYS A 63 4.13 2.55 -2.92
C LYS A 63 3.58 1.31 -3.62
N SER A 64 2.49 0.72 -3.11
CA SER A 64 1.86 -0.43 -3.74
C SER A 64 1.22 -0.11 -5.08
N GLN A 65 0.53 1.03 -5.19
CA GLN A 65 -0.01 1.50 -6.47
C GLN A 65 1.11 1.71 -7.50
N ALA A 66 2.23 2.32 -7.11
CA ALA A 66 3.37 2.53 -7.98
C ALA A 66 4.01 1.20 -8.43
N ALA A 67 4.20 0.24 -7.52
CA ALA A 67 4.75 -1.07 -7.84
C ALA A 67 3.85 -1.84 -8.82
N LYS A 68 2.53 -1.82 -8.61
CA LYS A 68 1.54 -2.42 -9.52
C LYS A 68 1.57 -1.77 -10.90
N ALA A 69 1.64 -0.45 -10.96
CA ALA A 69 1.74 0.27 -12.23
C ALA A 69 3.04 -0.07 -12.99
N ALA A 70 4.17 -0.13 -12.28
CA ALA A 70 5.45 -0.53 -12.86
C ALA A 70 5.39 -1.95 -13.43
N LYS A 71 4.80 -2.90 -12.70
CA LYS A 71 4.59 -4.27 -13.17
C LYS A 71 3.70 -4.32 -14.41
N ALA A 72 2.57 -3.61 -14.41
CA ALA A 72 1.68 -3.57 -15.58
C ALA A 72 2.37 -3.02 -16.84
N VAL A 73 3.25 -2.02 -16.70
CA VAL A 73 4.06 -1.51 -17.81
C VAL A 73 5.06 -2.55 -18.29
N GLN A 74 5.70 -3.29 -17.38
CA GLN A 74 6.61 -4.38 -17.74
C GLN A 74 5.88 -5.50 -18.50
N ASP A 75 4.75 -5.96 -17.97
CA ASP A 75 3.94 -7.03 -18.57
C ASP A 75 3.46 -6.63 -19.98
N ALA A 76 3.01 -5.38 -20.16
CA ALA A 76 2.62 -4.86 -21.47
C ALA A 76 3.79 -4.82 -22.46
N ARG A 77 4.99 -4.42 -22.03
CA ARG A 77 6.19 -4.42 -22.88
C ARG A 77 6.59 -5.84 -23.29
N GLN A 78 6.51 -6.79 -22.37
CA GLN A 78 6.77 -8.19 -22.66
C GLN A 78 5.78 -8.73 -23.68
N GLY A 79 4.47 -8.53 -23.49
CA GLY A 79 3.46 -8.97 -24.44
C GLY A 79 3.64 -8.38 -25.85
N VAL A 80 4.02 -7.10 -25.97
CA VAL A 80 4.34 -6.50 -27.29
C VAL A 80 5.54 -7.17 -27.95
N ASN A 81 6.56 -7.56 -27.18
CA ASN A 81 7.72 -8.24 -27.73
C ASN A 81 7.39 -9.68 -28.16
N GLU A 82 6.63 -10.42 -27.35
CA GLU A 82 6.16 -11.77 -27.69
C GLU A 82 5.33 -11.76 -28.98
N LEU A 83 4.38 -10.84 -29.12
CA LEU A 83 3.60 -10.66 -30.35
C LEU A 83 4.48 -10.34 -31.56
N ARG A 84 5.54 -9.52 -31.38
CA ARG A 84 6.48 -9.21 -32.47
C ARG A 84 7.26 -10.46 -32.91
N GLU A 85 7.72 -11.26 -31.96
CA GLU A 85 8.45 -12.50 -32.25
C GLU A 85 7.57 -13.55 -32.93
N GLU A 86 6.31 -13.68 -32.49
CA GLU A 86 5.34 -14.57 -33.13
C GLU A 86 5.02 -14.12 -34.56
N GLY A 87 4.82 -12.82 -34.77
CA GLY A 87 4.62 -12.26 -36.12
C GLY A 87 5.79 -12.54 -37.07
N LEU A 88 7.03 -12.45 -36.58
CA LEU A 88 8.22 -12.77 -37.37
C LEU A 88 8.37 -14.27 -37.65
N ARG A 89 7.89 -15.14 -36.76
CA ARG A 89 7.88 -16.59 -36.95
C ARG A 89 6.83 -17.05 -37.97
N GLN A 90 5.67 -16.38 -38.04
CA GLN A 90 4.60 -16.75 -38.99
C GLN A 90 4.88 -16.33 -40.44
N VAL A 91 5.87 -15.47 -40.67
CA VAL A 91 6.24 -14.97 -42.02
C VAL A 91 7.30 -15.86 -42.70
N GLN A 92 7.90 -16.81 -41.98
CA GLN A 92 8.87 -17.79 -42.49
C GLN A 92 8.19 -19.14 -42.75
#